data_AF-A0A7V8VPU5-F1
#
_entry.id   AF-A0A7V8VPU5-F1
#
_cell.length_a   1.000
_cell.length_b   1.000
_cell.length_c   1.000
_cell.angle_alpha   90.00
_cell.angle_beta   90.00
_cell.angle_gamma   90.00
#
_symmetry.space_group_name_H-M   'P 1'
#
loop_
_entity.id
_entity.type
_entity.pdbx_description
1 polymer ?
#
loop_
_entity_poly.entity_id
_entity_poly.type
_entity_poly.pdbx_seq_one_letter_code
_entity_poly.pdbx_strand_id
1 'polypeptide(L)'
;MLAGEPPFVLSDAFPGDLLPVPLAVRLQPWPEEARKTIKRARWLPRAGFERVRAGEALALHDLVTESPLVEHGHTRNTLGRLNDTTGDAGSLFTHPEYRIEKGHAALTGADWLSVYLRVRPGFEDLLLDLVTELASVGFGADASVGKGAFDFPGGVPELEPIEDLGAALLAANAAVTLSTFQPGAGDPVAGLWESFTKHGKLGPDFGLGNVHKHPLLLCRPGACFRVDAPRPFLGRAVPMDELLPAPAAAALRERGVETLHPAFGLALPARLDWSTIHD
;
A
#
# COMPACT_ATOMS: atom_id res chain seq x y z
N MET A 1 14.00 -12.78 3.00
CA MET A 1 12.83 -12.04 3.52
C MET A 1 12.62 -12.25 5.02
N LEU A 2 12.43 -13.48 5.53
CA LEU A 2 12.21 -13.71 6.98
C LEU A 2 13.37 -13.22 7.87
N ALA A 3 14.60 -13.21 7.35
CA ALA A 3 15.77 -12.64 8.02
C ALA A 3 15.77 -11.09 8.09
N GLY A 4 14.69 -10.41 7.70
CA GLY A 4 14.62 -8.94 7.68
C GLY A 4 15.30 -8.29 6.46
N GLU A 5 15.75 -9.10 5.49
CA GLU A 5 16.43 -8.64 4.29
C GLU A 5 15.58 -8.96 3.04
N PRO A 6 14.57 -8.13 2.71
CA PRO A 6 13.80 -8.30 1.49
C PRO A 6 14.62 -8.00 0.23
N PRO A 7 14.41 -8.73 -0.88
CA PRO A 7 15.04 -8.42 -2.16
C PRO A 7 14.61 -7.07 -2.72
N PHE A 8 13.37 -6.67 -2.43
CA PHE A 8 12.81 -5.38 -2.81
C PHE A 8 11.68 -5.01 -1.85
N VAL A 9 11.41 -3.71 -1.71
CA VAL A 9 10.31 -3.13 -0.94
C VAL A 9 9.58 -2.13 -1.82
N LEU A 10 8.26 -2.26 -1.90
CA LEU A 10 7.40 -1.45 -2.79
C LEU A 10 6.50 -0.56 -1.95
N SER A 11 6.15 0.62 -2.45
CA SER A 11 5.02 1.42 -1.95
C SER A 11 3.68 0.76 -2.29
N ASP A 12 2.61 1.31 -1.74
CA ASP A 12 1.29 1.14 -2.36
C ASP A 12 1.27 1.82 -3.74
N ALA A 13 0.34 1.41 -4.60
CA ALA A 13 0.14 2.05 -5.90
C ALA A 13 -0.59 3.39 -5.72
N PHE A 14 -0.01 4.46 -6.25
CA PHE A 14 -0.57 5.80 -6.13
C PHE A 14 -1.01 6.36 -7.47
N PRO A 15 -2.06 7.19 -7.54
CA PRO A 15 -2.50 7.73 -8.81
C PRO A 15 -1.56 8.79 -9.37
N GLY A 16 -1.12 8.61 -10.61
CA GLY A 16 -0.05 9.43 -11.19
C GLY A 16 1.17 9.46 -10.28
N ASP A 17 1.74 10.64 -10.09
CA ASP A 17 2.85 10.89 -9.15
C ASP A 17 2.40 11.45 -7.80
N LEU A 18 1.12 11.29 -7.46
CA LEU A 18 0.62 11.72 -6.16
C LEU A 18 1.19 10.81 -5.05
N LEU A 19 1.43 11.39 -3.89
CA LEU A 19 1.94 10.70 -2.71
C LEU A 19 0.96 10.86 -1.54
N PRO A 20 0.90 9.89 -0.61
CA PRO A 20 -0.02 9.97 0.52
C PRO A 20 0.34 11.15 1.42
N VAL A 21 -0.67 11.90 1.86
CA VAL A 21 -0.47 12.96 2.86
C VAL A 21 0.10 12.35 4.14
N PRO A 22 1.32 12.74 4.60
CA PRO A 22 1.85 12.26 5.87
C PRO A 22 0.93 12.64 7.02
N LEU A 23 0.70 11.72 7.96
CA LEU A 23 -0.25 11.95 9.06
C LEU A 23 0.13 13.16 9.93
N ALA A 24 1.43 13.45 10.06
CA ALA A 24 1.91 14.65 10.75
C ALA A 24 1.31 15.95 10.19
N VAL A 25 1.07 16.03 8.87
CA VAL A 25 0.43 17.20 8.24
C VAL A 25 -0.99 17.39 8.76
N ARG A 26 -1.72 16.30 9.04
CA ARG A 26 -3.11 16.38 9.50
C ARG A 26 -3.24 16.93 10.92
N LEU A 27 -2.18 16.83 11.71
CA LEU A 27 -2.14 17.26 13.11
C LEU A 27 -1.49 18.63 13.32
N GLN A 28 -1.03 19.28 12.24
CA GLN A 28 -0.54 20.66 12.31
C GLN A 28 -1.67 21.62 12.73
N PRO A 29 -1.32 22.79 13.30
CA PRO A 29 -2.30 23.78 13.79
C PRO A 29 -2.97 24.54 12.63
N TRP A 30 -3.82 23.86 11.88
CA TRP A 30 -4.59 24.46 10.79
C TRP A 30 -5.72 25.37 11.32
N PRO A 31 -6.02 26.48 10.60
CA PRO A 31 -7.21 27.29 10.86
C PRO A 31 -8.50 26.45 10.83
N GLU A 32 -9.51 26.85 11.57
CA GLU A 32 -10.74 26.06 11.74
C GLU A 32 -11.45 25.79 10.40
N GLU A 33 -11.49 26.81 9.54
CA GLU A 33 -12.04 26.76 8.19
C GLU A 33 -11.33 25.74 7.29
N ALA A 34 -10.07 25.42 7.58
CA ALA A 34 -9.24 24.52 6.79
C ALA A 34 -9.42 23.04 7.17
N ARG A 35 -9.85 22.74 8.42
CA ARG A 35 -9.86 21.39 9.00
C ARG A 35 -10.62 20.36 8.16
N LYS A 36 -11.74 20.78 7.54
CA LYS A 36 -12.54 19.90 6.69
C LYS A 36 -11.78 19.47 5.43
N THR A 37 -11.03 20.39 4.82
CA THR A 37 -10.19 20.14 3.65
C THR A 37 -9.04 19.20 4.03
N ILE A 38 -8.34 19.48 5.14
CA ILE A 38 -7.24 18.63 5.64
C ILE A 38 -7.70 17.19 5.89
N LYS A 39 -8.86 17.01 6.54
CA LYS A 39 -9.41 15.67 6.82
C LYS A 39 -9.75 14.90 5.53
N ARG A 40 -10.14 15.61 4.47
CA ARG A 40 -10.45 15.02 3.16
C ARG A 40 -9.21 14.80 2.29
N ALA A 41 -8.14 15.56 2.52
CA ALA A 41 -6.90 15.41 1.78
C ALA A 41 -6.35 13.99 1.93
N ARG A 42 -6.08 13.38 0.77
CA ARG A 42 -5.48 12.04 0.67
C ARG A 42 -4.11 12.11 0.01
N TRP A 43 -3.91 13.10 -0.85
CA TRP A 43 -2.81 13.15 -1.77
C TRP A 43 -2.06 14.48 -1.72
N LEU A 44 -0.77 14.42 -2.02
CA LEU A 44 0.11 15.55 -2.29
C LEU A 44 0.79 15.33 -3.64
N PRO A 45 0.94 16.38 -4.47
CA PRO A 45 1.92 16.35 -5.55
C PRO A 45 3.32 16.11 -4.99
N ARG A 46 4.19 15.49 -5.78
CA ARG A 46 5.60 15.21 -5.41
C ARG A 46 6.31 16.41 -4.77
N ALA A 47 6.23 17.58 -5.38
CA ALA A 47 6.85 18.80 -4.86
C ALA A 47 6.32 19.19 -3.46
N GLY A 48 5.01 19.05 -3.22
CA GLY A 48 4.42 19.29 -1.90
C GLY A 48 4.89 18.25 -0.87
N PHE A 49 4.98 16.99 -1.27
CA PHE A 49 5.49 15.92 -0.41
C PHE A 49 6.97 16.12 -0.02
N GLU A 50 7.82 16.54 -0.96
CA GLU A 50 9.22 16.89 -0.68
C GLU A 50 9.35 18.04 0.32
N ARG A 51 8.54 19.09 0.18
CA ARG A 51 8.49 20.21 1.13
C ARG A 51 8.12 19.73 2.54
N VAL A 52 7.10 18.86 2.67
CA VAL A 52 6.74 18.26 3.97
C VAL A 52 7.88 17.44 4.55
N ARG A 53 8.53 16.61 3.73
CA ARG A 53 9.69 15.82 4.18
C ARG A 53 10.81 16.72 4.65
N ALA A 54 11.04 17.85 3.99
CA ALA A 54 11.98 18.87 4.41
C ALA A 54 11.50 19.67 5.65
N GLY A 55 10.33 19.40 6.21
CA GLY A 55 9.79 20.14 7.36
C GLY A 55 9.38 21.58 7.03
N GLU A 56 9.11 21.87 5.76
CA GLU A 56 8.54 23.13 5.34
C GLU A 56 7.03 23.16 5.56
N ALA A 57 6.48 24.36 5.76
CA ALA A 57 5.04 24.53 5.88
C ALA A 57 4.33 24.29 4.54
N LEU A 58 3.20 23.60 4.58
CA LEU A 58 2.30 23.47 3.43
C LEU A 58 1.23 24.55 3.44
N ALA A 59 0.71 24.86 2.26
CA ALA A 59 -0.51 25.63 2.08
C ALA A 59 -1.67 24.70 1.67
N LEU A 60 -2.91 25.17 1.83
CA LEU A 60 -4.09 24.36 1.49
C LEU A 60 -4.16 23.99 0.01
N HIS A 61 -3.64 24.83 -0.87
CA HIS A 61 -3.63 24.57 -2.31
C HIS A 61 -2.64 23.47 -2.70
N ASP A 62 -1.71 23.09 -1.82
CA ASP A 62 -0.81 21.96 -2.06
C ASP A 62 -1.56 20.61 -1.90
N LEU A 63 -2.71 20.60 -1.21
CA LEU A 63 -3.43 19.38 -0.86
C LEU A 63 -4.43 18.98 -1.93
N VAL A 64 -4.38 17.72 -2.32
CA VAL A 64 -5.32 17.13 -3.27
C VAL A 64 -6.36 16.30 -2.51
N THR A 65 -7.61 16.79 -2.55
CA THR A 65 -8.76 16.18 -1.85
C THR A 65 -9.60 15.25 -2.71
N GLU A 66 -9.53 15.40 -4.03
CA GLU A 66 -10.19 14.54 -4.99
C GLU A 66 -9.20 13.44 -5.39
N SER A 67 -9.64 12.18 -5.37
CA SER A 67 -8.81 11.08 -5.83
C SER A 67 -9.23 10.71 -7.24
N PRO A 68 -8.29 10.57 -8.19
CA PRO A 68 -8.59 10.04 -9.51
C PRO A 68 -8.94 8.54 -9.48
N LEU A 69 -8.71 7.86 -8.36
CA LEU A 69 -9.15 6.50 -8.10
C LEU A 69 -10.53 6.53 -7.43
N VAL A 70 -11.58 6.23 -8.19
CA VAL A 70 -12.97 6.26 -7.71
C VAL A 70 -13.40 4.85 -7.33
N GLU A 71 -13.97 4.74 -6.13
CA GLU A 71 -14.59 3.51 -5.64
C GLU A 71 -16.05 3.44 -6.09
N HIS A 72 -16.40 2.39 -6.83
CA HIS A 72 -17.77 2.05 -7.19
C HIS A 72 -18.18 0.76 -6.50
N GLY A 73 -19.35 0.76 -5.87
CA GLY A 73 -19.93 -0.47 -5.34
C GLY A 73 -20.53 -1.31 -6.46
N HIS A 74 -19.93 -2.48 -6.75
CA HIS A 74 -20.54 -3.45 -7.64
C HIS A 74 -21.30 -4.51 -6.82
N THR A 75 -22.62 -4.49 -6.92
CA THR A 75 -23.48 -5.47 -6.25
C THR A 75 -23.56 -6.75 -7.09
N ARG A 76 -23.26 -7.90 -6.47
CA ARG A 76 -23.40 -9.22 -7.08
C ARG A 76 -24.46 -10.01 -6.33
N ASN A 77 -25.24 -10.79 -7.07
CA ASN A 77 -26.14 -11.79 -6.50
C ASN A 77 -25.31 -13.00 -6.07
N THR A 78 -25.57 -13.54 -4.88
CA THR A 78 -24.97 -14.82 -4.46
C THR A 78 -25.69 -15.96 -5.17
N LEU A 79 -25.01 -16.66 -6.09
CA LEU A 79 -25.52 -17.87 -6.71
C LEU A 79 -25.30 -19.06 -5.76
N GLY A 80 -26.36 -19.80 -5.46
CA GLY A 80 -26.30 -20.98 -4.60
C GLY A 80 -25.65 -22.16 -5.33
N ARG A 81 -24.52 -22.65 -4.84
CA ARG A 81 -23.72 -23.73 -5.47
C ARG A 81 -24.34 -25.14 -5.44
N LEU A 82 -25.55 -25.30 -4.88
CA LEU A 82 -26.26 -26.57 -4.87
C LEU A 82 -27.38 -26.68 -5.93
N ASN A 83 -27.78 -25.57 -6.58
CA ASN A 83 -29.06 -25.54 -7.30
C ASN A 83 -29.06 -24.83 -8.66
N ASP A 84 -27.96 -24.21 -9.10
CA ASP A 84 -27.93 -23.36 -10.32
C ASP A 84 -29.08 -22.31 -10.40
N THR A 85 -29.61 -21.93 -9.23
CA THR A 85 -30.60 -20.88 -9.08
C THR A 85 -30.05 -19.78 -8.17
N THR A 86 -30.46 -18.53 -8.43
CA THR A 86 -30.35 -17.44 -7.45
C THR A 86 -31.06 -17.87 -6.17
N GLY A 87 -30.30 -18.01 -5.07
CA GLY A 87 -30.85 -18.36 -3.77
C GLY A 87 -31.86 -17.32 -3.28
N ASP A 88 -32.66 -17.72 -2.29
CA ASP A 88 -33.75 -16.92 -1.71
C ASP A 88 -33.37 -15.46 -1.45
N ALA A 89 -34.35 -14.58 -1.65
CA ALA A 89 -34.23 -13.13 -1.53
C ALA A 89 -33.36 -12.72 -0.33
N GLY A 90 -32.24 -12.01 -0.59
CA GLY A 90 -31.49 -11.32 0.46
C GLY A 90 -29.96 -11.46 0.46
N SER A 91 -29.32 -12.14 -0.49
CA SER A 91 -27.85 -12.29 -0.50
C SER A 91 -27.17 -11.44 -1.58
N LEU A 92 -27.36 -10.13 -1.50
CA LEU A 92 -26.56 -9.15 -2.24
C LEU A 92 -25.26 -8.89 -1.49
N PHE A 93 -24.12 -9.07 -2.13
CA PHE A 93 -22.85 -8.55 -1.62
C PHE A 93 -22.33 -7.48 -2.58
N THR A 94 -21.94 -6.33 -2.02
CA THR A 94 -21.29 -5.27 -2.76
C THR A 94 -19.79 -5.42 -2.60
N HIS A 95 -19.07 -5.54 -3.71
CA HIS A 95 -17.62 -5.41 -3.72
C HIS A 95 -17.21 -4.01 -4.18
N PRO A 96 -16.23 -3.39 -3.50
CA PRO A 96 -15.64 -2.18 -4.02
C PRO A 96 -14.85 -2.52 -5.28
N GLU A 97 -15.13 -1.80 -6.35
CA GLU A 97 -14.33 -1.75 -7.57
C GLU A 97 -13.67 -0.38 -7.65
N TYR A 98 -12.37 -0.35 -7.93
CA TYR A 98 -11.65 0.90 -8.14
C TYR A 98 -11.46 1.13 -9.63
N ARG A 99 -11.72 2.35 -10.09
CA ARG A 99 -11.50 2.75 -11.49
C ARG A 99 -10.76 4.09 -11.54
N ILE A 100 -9.88 4.20 -12.52
CA ILE A 100 -9.29 5.49 -12.90
C ILE A 100 -10.29 6.16 -13.83
N GLU A 101 -10.88 7.28 -13.41
CA GLU A 101 -11.88 7.98 -14.23
C GLU A 101 -11.21 8.83 -15.32
N LYS A 102 -11.62 8.62 -16.58
CA LYS A 102 -11.11 9.35 -17.76
C LYS A 102 -11.30 10.87 -17.69
N GLY A 103 -12.31 11.35 -16.99
CA GLY A 103 -12.57 12.79 -16.80
C GLY A 103 -11.65 13.47 -15.78
N HIS A 104 -10.97 12.68 -14.93
CA HIS A 104 -10.09 13.16 -13.85
C HIS A 104 -8.63 13.32 -14.28
N ALA A 105 -8.24 12.81 -15.44
CA ALA A 105 -6.95 13.11 -16.07
C ALA A 105 -6.75 14.63 -16.28
N ALA A 106 -7.83 15.43 -16.31
CA ALA A 106 -7.75 16.89 -16.36
C ALA A 106 -7.28 17.55 -15.04
N LEU A 107 -7.44 16.88 -13.88
CA LEU A 107 -7.08 17.41 -12.55
C LEU A 107 -5.65 17.06 -12.13
N THR A 108 -5.19 15.86 -12.48
CA THR A 108 -3.86 15.34 -12.10
C THR A 108 -2.92 15.17 -13.28
N GLY A 109 -3.44 15.22 -14.52
CA GLY A 109 -2.71 14.84 -15.72
C GLY A 109 -2.57 13.33 -15.92
N ALA A 110 -3.04 12.50 -14.97
CA ALA A 110 -2.66 11.10 -14.91
C ALA A 110 -3.84 10.11 -15.02
N ASP A 111 -3.67 9.13 -15.90
CA ASP A 111 -4.51 7.94 -16.03
C ASP A 111 -3.76 6.63 -15.69
N TRP A 112 -2.60 6.76 -15.03
CA TRP A 112 -1.76 5.65 -14.58
C TRP A 112 -1.62 5.60 -13.06
N LEU A 113 -1.01 4.51 -12.57
CA LEU A 113 -0.57 4.39 -11.18
C LEU A 113 0.96 4.33 -11.15
N SER A 114 1.58 4.98 -10.17
CA SER A 114 3.00 4.85 -9.87
C SER A 114 3.22 3.96 -8.65
N VAL A 115 4.23 3.11 -8.73
CA VAL A 115 4.73 2.30 -7.62
C VAL A 115 6.19 2.64 -7.40
N TYR A 116 6.51 3.07 -6.20
CA TYR A 116 7.87 3.43 -5.79
C TYR A 116 8.52 2.22 -5.13
N LEU A 117 9.83 2.07 -5.32
CA LEU A 117 10.52 0.86 -4.89
C LEU A 117 11.95 1.11 -4.45
N ARG A 118 12.40 0.25 -3.54
CA ARG A 118 13.81 0.04 -3.21
C ARG A 118 14.15 -1.39 -3.59
N VAL A 119 15.15 -1.56 -4.43
CA VAL A 119 15.64 -2.88 -4.85
C VAL A 119 17.03 -3.08 -4.29
N ARG A 120 17.26 -4.25 -3.71
CA ARG A 120 18.59 -4.67 -3.31
C ARG A 120 19.39 -5.01 -4.57
N PRO A 121 20.66 -4.58 -4.68
CA PRO A 121 21.48 -4.90 -5.83
C PRO A 121 21.49 -6.40 -6.16
N GLY A 122 21.30 -6.72 -7.44
CA GLY A 122 21.24 -8.09 -7.98
C GLY A 122 19.85 -8.73 -7.95
N PHE A 123 18.80 -7.98 -7.59
CA PHE A 123 17.41 -8.46 -7.58
C PHE A 123 16.50 -7.69 -8.56
N GLU A 124 17.08 -6.83 -9.39
CA GLU A 124 16.38 -6.02 -10.40
C GLU A 124 15.66 -6.91 -11.41
N ASP A 125 16.38 -7.86 -12.02
CA ASP A 125 15.81 -8.77 -13.02
C ASP A 125 14.67 -9.60 -12.44
N LEU A 126 14.84 -10.12 -11.20
CA LEU A 126 13.78 -10.86 -10.51
C LEU A 126 12.52 -10.00 -10.32
N LEU A 127 12.67 -8.73 -9.94
CA LEU A 127 11.54 -7.82 -9.79
C LEU A 127 10.84 -7.61 -11.13
N LEU A 128 11.60 -7.32 -12.19
CA LEU A 128 11.05 -7.05 -13.53
C LEU A 128 10.35 -8.27 -14.11
N ASP A 129 10.90 -9.48 -13.91
CA ASP A 129 10.27 -10.75 -14.31
C ASP A 129 8.92 -10.95 -13.60
N LEU A 130 8.89 -10.78 -12.27
CA LEU A 130 7.66 -10.92 -11.48
C LEU A 130 6.59 -9.90 -11.87
N VAL A 131 7.00 -8.67 -12.17
CA VAL A 131 6.10 -7.60 -12.59
C VAL A 131 5.58 -7.83 -14.02
N THR A 132 6.42 -8.36 -14.91
CA THR A 132 6.02 -8.80 -16.26
C THR A 132 4.99 -9.92 -16.18
N GLU A 133 5.24 -10.92 -15.33
CA GLU A 133 4.29 -12.02 -15.11
C GLU A 133 2.96 -11.47 -14.57
N LEU A 134 3.01 -10.58 -13.58
CA LEU A 134 1.82 -9.95 -13.00
C LEU A 134 0.99 -9.18 -14.05
N ALA A 135 1.63 -8.46 -14.97
CA ALA A 135 0.95 -7.76 -16.05
C ALA A 135 0.24 -8.73 -17.02
N SER A 136 0.82 -9.92 -17.24
CA SER A 136 0.25 -10.94 -18.13
C SER A 136 -1.01 -11.64 -17.56
N VAL A 137 -1.13 -11.73 -16.23
CA VAL A 137 -2.26 -12.41 -15.55
C VAL A 137 -3.27 -11.45 -14.92
N GLY A 138 -2.86 -10.21 -14.64
CA GLY A 138 -3.63 -9.22 -13.88
C GLY A 138 -3.62 -9.47 -12.37
N PHE A 139 -4.12 -8.50 -11.60
CA PHE A 139 -4.14 -8.57 -10.13
C PHE A 139 -5.54 -8.42 -9.51
N GLY A 140 -5.68 -8.89 -8.27
CA GLY A 140 -6.92 -8.77 -7.50
C GLY A 140 -7.87 -9.96 -7.63
N ALA A 141 -9.00 -9.90 -6.89
CA ALA A 141 -9.91 -11.04 -6.69
C ALA A 141 -10.63 -11.51 -7.97
N ASP A 142 -10.73 -10.65 -8.98
CA ASP A 142 -11.46 -10.85 -10.22
C ASP A 142 -10.51 -10.91 -11.45
N ALA A 143 -9.22 -11.22 -11.25
CA ALA A 143 -8.25 -11.32 -12.34
C ALA A 143 -8.68 -12.34 -13.42
N SER A 144 -9.24 -13.47 -13.01
CA SER A 144 -9.72 -14.52 -13.92
C SER A 144 -10.91 -14.10 -14.80
N VAL A 145 -11.57 -12.98 -14.49
CA VAL A 145 -12.65 -12.40 -15.32
C VAL A 145 -12.19 -11.10 -16.02
N GLY A 146 -10.87 -10.89 -16.13
CA GLY A 146 -10.26 -9.80 -16.88
C GLY A 146 -10.08 -8.48 -16.11
N LYS A 147 -10.32 -8.45 -14.79
CA LYS A 147 -10.07 -7.24 -13.99
C LYS A 147 -8.61 -7.17 -13.54
N GLY A 148 -8.15 -5.94 -13.25
CA GLY A 148 -6.78 -5.72 -12.77
C GLY A 148 -5.71 -6.01 -13.82
N ALA A 149 -6.08 -6.11 -15.10
CA ALA A 149 -5.14 -6.04 -16.20
C ALA A 149 -4.56 -4.62 -16.27
N PHE A 150 -3.28 -4.52 -16.58
CA PHE A 150 -2.56 -3.27 -16.76
C PHE A 150 -1.43 -3.48 -17.77
N ASP A 151 -0.88 -2.38 -18.26
CA ASP A 151 0.24 -2.37 -19.20
C ASP A 151 1.22 -1.26 -18.80
N PHE A 152 2.42 -1.30 -19.36
CA PHE A 152 3.45 -0.29 -19.17
C PHE A 152 3.41 0.72 -20.33
N PRO A 153 3.72 2.01 -20.09
CA PRO A 153 3.76 3.01 -21.17
C PRO A 153 4.65 2.63 -22.36
N GLY A 154 5.74 1.89 -22.12
CA GLY A 154 6.65 1.37 -23.14
C GLY A 154 6.37 -0.09 -23.57
N GLY A 155 5.32 -0.73 -23.06
CA GLY A 155 5.00 -2.15 -23.29
C GLY A 155 5.89 -3.16 -22.54
N VAL A 156 6.90 -2.68 -21.82
CA VAL A 156 7.78 -3.48 -20.94
C VAL A 156 7.99 -2.74 -19.62
N PRO A 157 8.15 -3.45 -18.49
CA PRO A 157 8.49 -2.81 -17.23
C PRO A 157 9.93 -2.32 -17.25
N GLU A 158 10.13 -1.08 -16.81
CA GLU A 158 11.45 -0.47 -16.68
C GLU A 158 11.58 0.18 -15.30
N LEU A 159 12.80 0.15 -14.75
CA LEU A 159 13.10 0.86 -13.51
C LEU A 159 13.51 2.29 -13.84
N GLU A 160 12.67 3.26 -13.50
CA GLU A 160 13.01 4.68 -13.58
C GLU A 160 13.74 5.13 -12.31
N PRO A 161 15.00 5.61 -12.40
CA PRO A 161 15.71 6.12 -11.25
C PRO A 161 15.06 7.38 -10.68
N ILE A 162 14.94 7.44 -9.36
CA ILE A 162 14.40 8.60 -8.65
C ILE A 162 15.46 9.14 -7.69
N GLU A 163 16.04 10.28 -8.03
CA GLU A 163 17.14 10.89 -7.27
C GLU A 163 16.64 11.66 -6.03
N ASP A 164 15.48 12.31 -6.12
CA ASP A 164 14.96 13.25 -5.12
C ASP A 164 14.31 12.56 -3.91
N LEU A 165 13.35 11.66 -4.14
CA LEU A 165 12.64 10.96 -3.05
C LEU A 165 13.60 10.13 -2.18
N GLY A 166 14.65 9.58 -2.82
CA GLY A 166 15.59 8.69 -2.17
C GLY A 166 16.75 9.37 -1.45
N ALA A 167 16.91 10.68 -1.59
CA ALA A 167 18.05 11.42 -1.07
C ALA A 167 18.09 11.44 0.47
N ALA A 168 19.31 11.39 1.02
CA ALA A 168 19.52 11.59 2.44
C ALA A 168 19.11 13.03 2.82
N LEU A 169 18.28 13.16 3.85
CA LEU A 169 17.86 14.46 4.36
C LEU A 169 18.66 14.80 5.61
N LEU A 170 19.35 15.95 5.58
CA LEU A 170 20.12 16.42 6.73
C LEU A 170 19.21 16.62 7.95
N ALA A 171 19.63 16.08 9.10
CA ALA A 171 18.87 16.13 10.35
C ALA A 171 17.46 15.52 10.24
N ALA A 172 17.28 14.48 9.41
CA ALA A 172 16.06 13.68 9.43
C ALA A 172 15.86 13.06 10.81
N ASN A 173 14.69 13.30 11.40
CA ASN A 173 14.30 12.81 12.73
C ASN A 173 13.02 11.96 12.67
N ALA A 174 12.60 11.61 11.45
CA ALA A 174 11.39 10.88 11.17
C ALA A 174 11.53 10.01 9.91
N ALA A 175 10.68 9.01 9.83
CA ALA A 175 10.46 8.20 8.63
C ALA A 175 8.97 8.26 8.24
N VAL A 176 8.67 8.54 6.98
CA VAL A 176 7.32 8.46 6.41
C VAL A 176 7.22 7.20 5.56
N THR A 177 6.21 6.35 5.79
CA THR A 177 6.04 5.11 5.04
C THR A 177 5.11 5.29 3.85
N LEU A 178 5.47 4.71 2.70
CA LEU A 178 4.68 4.73 1.47
C LEU A 178 3.91 3.43 1.23
N SER A 179 4.00 2.44 2.12
CA SER A 179 3.32 1.16 1.93
C SER A 179 2.36 0.86 3.07
N THR A 180 1.36 0.06 2.75
CA THR A 180 0.65 -0.75 3.72
C THR A 180 1.61 -1.81 4.27
N PHE A 181 1.85 -1.81 5.58
CA PHE A 181 2.87 -2.69 6.18
C PHE A 181 2.53 -3.12 7.61
N GLN A 182 3.24 -4.12 8.13
CA GLN A 182 3.14 -4.53 9.53
C GLN A 182 4.47 -4.26 10.22
N PRO A 183 4.50 -3.43 11.28
CA PRO A 183 5.71 -3.21 12.06
C PRO A 183 6.35 -4.51 12.56
N GLY A 184 7.67 -4.58 12.48
CA GLY A 184 8.48 -5.61 13.11
C GLY A 184 8.77 -5.30 14.59
N ALA A 185 9.23 -6.29 15.33
CA ALA A 185 9.51 -6.14 16.77
C ALA A 185 10.61 -5.10 17.09
N GLY A 186 11.51 -4.83 16.15
CA GLY A 186 12.57 -3.82 16.26
C GLY A 186 12.24 -2.47 15.63
N ASP A 187 11.01 -2.26 15.18
CA ASP A 187 10.60 -1.01 14.58
C ASP A 187 10.27 0.07 15.64
N PRO A 188 10.34 1.36 15.26
CA PRO A 188 9.99 2.44 16.17
C PRO A 188 8.53 2.36 16.61
N VAL A 189 8.28 2.68 17.88
CA VAL A 189 6.94 2.68 18.47
C VAL A 189 6.33 4.07 18.61
N ALA A 190 7.16 5.12 18.61
CA ALA A 190 6.71 6.51 18.70
C ALA A 190 6.44 7.06 17.30
N GLY A 191 5.26 7.62 17.07
CA GLY A 191 4.84 8.05 15.74
C GLY A 191 3.35 8.33 15.62
N LEU A 192 2.92 8.55 14.38
CA LEU A 192 1.56 8.82 13.97
C LEU A 192 1.18 7.84 12.87
N TRP A 193 0.19 6.99 13.11
CA TRP A 193 -0.26 6.01 12.13
C TRP A 193 -1.76 5.80 12.21
N GLU A 194 -2.35 5.44 11.08
CA GLU A 194 -3.67 4.83 11.00
C GLU A 194 -3.49 3.35 10.70
N SER A 195 -4.23 2.48 11.39
CA SER A 195 -4.17 1.04 11.17
C SER A 195 -5.50 0.46 10.70
N PHE A 196 -5.45 -0.73 10.11
CA PHE A 196 -6.63 -1.53 9.78
C PHE A 196 -6.33 -3.01 9.81
N THR A 197 -7.38 -3.82 9.93
CA THR A 197 -7.26 -5.27 9.92
C THR A 197 -7.51 -5.80 8.52
N LYS A 198 -6.50 -6.47 7.94
CA LYS A 198 -6.62 -7.18 6.68
C LYS A 198 -7.08 -8.61 6.95
N HIS A 199 -8.22 -8.96 6.38
CA HIS A 199 -8.71 -10.33 6.34
C HIS A 199 -8.45 -10.91 4.95
N GLY A 200 -7.81 -12.08 4.90
CA GLY A 200 -7.46 -12.73 3.65
C GLY A 200 -7.81 -14.21 3.65
N LYS A 201 -7.88 -14.78 2.46
CA LYS A 201 -7.97 -16.22 2.25
C LYS A 201 -6.71 -16.71 1.55
N LEU A 202 -6.36 -17.97 1.75
CA LEU A 202 -5.34 -18.63 0.95
C LEU A 202 -5.88 -18.82 -0.48
N GLY A 203 -5.04 -18.60 -1.48
CA GLY A 203 -5.41 -18.77 -2.88
C GLY A 203 -5.76 -20.22 -3.21
N PRO A 204 -6.61 -20.46 -4.22
CA PRO A 204 -7.00 -21.82 -4.61
C PRO A 204 -5.82 -22.66 -5.10
N ASP A 205 -4.78 -22.04 -5.65
CA ASP A 205 -3.62 -22.71 -6.26
C ASP A 205 -2.80 -23.55 -5.27
N PHE A 206 -2.98 -23.31 -3.97
CA PHE A 206 -2.36 -24.10 -2.90
C PHE A 206 -3.04 -25.46 -2.69
N GLY A 207 -4.16 -25.73 -3.36
CA GLY A 207 -4.88 -27.00 -3.30
C GLY A 207 -5.45 -27.30 -1.91
N LEU A 208 -5.73 -26.26 -1.11
CA LEU A 208 -6.39 -26.33 0.19
C LEU A 208 -7.73 -25.58 0.11
N GLY A 209 -8.82 -26.24 0.51
CA GLY A 209 -10.15 -25.67 0.45
C GLY A 209 -10.40 -24.61 1.53
N ASN A 210 -10.77 -23.40 1.12
CA ASN A 210 -11.33 -22.33 1.96
C ASN A 210 -10.56 -22.04 3.27
N VAL A 211 -9.23 -21.96 3.20
CA VAL A 211 -8.41 -21.59 4.36
C VAL A 211 -8.45 -20.07 4.55
N HIS A 212 -8.98 -19.64 5.68
CA HIS A 212 -8.92 -18.24 6.12
C HIS A 212 -7.59 -17.96 6.81
N LYS A 213 -6.90 -16.88 6.40
CA LYS A 213 -5.69 -16.40 7.06
C LYS A 213 -6.05 -15.77 8.40
N HIS A 214 -5.14 -15.81 9.36
CA HIS A 214 -5.25 -15.02 10.58
C HIS A 214 -5.34 -13.52 10.23
N PRO A 215 -6.16 -12.73 10.94
CA PRO A 215 -6.26 -11.30 10.71
C PRO A 215 -4.91 -10.61 10.93
N LEU A 216 -4.51 -9.73 10.00
CA LEU A 216 -3.28 -8.95 10.11
C LEU A 216 -3.61 -7.49 10.42
N LEU A 217 -3.02 -6.93 11.47
CA LEU A 217 -3.09 -5.49 11.74
C LEU A 217 -1.98 -4.79 10.94
N LEU A 218 -2.36 -3.91 10.02
CA LEU A 218 -1.46 -3.20 9.12
C LEU A 218 -1.57 -1.69 9.30
N CYS A 219 -0.46 -0.99 9.22
CA CYS A 219 -0.37 0.47 9.11
C CYS A 219 -0.62 0.90 7.66
N ARG A 220 -1.24 2.09 7.48
CA ARG A 220 -1.47 2.70 6.17
C ARG A 220 -0.29 3.55 5.68
N PRO A 221 -0.16 3.75 4.35
CA PRO A 221 0.74 4.77 3.80
C PRO A 221 0.48 6.16 4.41
N GLY A 222 1.54 6.95 4.53
CA GLY A 222 1.54 8.25 5.22
C GLY A 222 1.81 8.15 6.72
N ALA A 223 1.93 6.95 7.31
CA ALA A 223 2.36 6.81 8.69
C ALA A 223 3.76 7.42 8.90
N CYS A 224 3.95 8.10 10.03
CA CYS A 224 5.17 8.82 10.38
C CYS A 224 5.74 8.23 11.67
N PHE A 225 7.02 7.87 11.70
CA PHE A 225 7.67 7.31 12.88
C PHE A 225 8.85 8.18 13.30
N ARG A 226 8.99 8.42 14.60
CA ARG A 226 10.14 9.12 15.16
C ARG A 226 11.34 8.18 15.15
N VAL A 227 12.44 8.64 14.56
CA VAL A 227 13.68 7.85 14.41
C VAL A 227 14.89 8.75 14.53
N ASP A 228 15.99 8.22 15.06
CA ASP A 228 17.28 8.92 15.08
C ASP A 228 18.01 8.76 13.73
N ALA A 229 17.84 7.60 13.10
CA ALA A 229 18.40 7.28 11.79
C ALA A 229 17.36 6.54 10.94
N PRO A 230 16.75 7.20 9.93
CA PRO A 230 15.78 6.56 9.05
C PRO A 230 16.37 5.36 8.30
N ARG A 231 15.69 4.22 8.38
CA ARG A 231 15.98 3.03 7.58
C ARG A 231 15.25 3.11 6.24
N PRO A 232 15.73 2.43 5.18
CA PRO A 232 15.07 2.42 3.87
C PRO A 232 13.69 1.76 3.88
N PHE A 233 13.40 0.94 4.90
CA PHE A 233 12.09 0.35 5.12
C PHE A 233 11.88 0.06 6.62
N LEU A 234 10.61 -0.10 6.97
CA LEU A 234 10.14 -0.67 8.22
C LEU A 234 9.40 -1.97 7.93
N GLY A 235 9.04 -2.70 8.97
CA GLY A 235 8.18 -3.87 8.92
C GLY A 235 8.92 -5.19 8.81
N ARG A 236 8.15 -6.24 8.51
CA ARG A 236 8.66 -7.62 8.47
C ARG A 236 7.94 -8.47 7.44
N ALA A 237 8.53 -9.63 7.14
CA ALA A 237 7.79 -10.73 6.58
C ALA A 237 7.07 -11.49 7.70
N VAL A 238 5.77 -11.69 7.55
CA VAL A 238 4.97 -12.51 8.47
C VAL A 238 5.11 -13.98 8.06
N PRO A 239 5.63 -14.85 8.93
CA PRO A 239 5.83 -16.26 8.60
C PRO A 239 4.51 -17.02 8.47
N MET A 240 4.54 -18.17 7.79
CA MET A 240 3.38 -19.02 7.54
C MET A 240 2.60 -19.37 8.81
N ASP A 241 3.30 -19.68 9.90
CA ASP A 241 2.68 -20.11 11.17
C ASP A 241 1.94 -18.98 11.90
N GLU A 242 2.30 -17.73 11.62
CA GLU A 242 1.56 -16.56 12.12
C GLU A 242 0.41 -16.19 11.16
N LEU A 243 0.53 -16.57 9.88
CA LEU A 243 -0.44 -16.25 8.84
C LEU A 243 -1.60 -17.25 8.76
N LEU A 244 -1.34 -18.54 9.04
CA LEU A 244 -2.27 -19.64 8.78
C LEU A 244 -2.56 -20.46 10.03
N PRO A 245 -3.76 -21.05 10.14
CA PRO A 245 -4.04 -22.07 11.15
C PRO A 245 -3.05 -23.24 11.05
N ALA A 246 -2.62 -23.77 12.19
CA ALA A 246 -1.61 -24.83 12.26
C ALA A 246 -1.88 -26.04 11.34
N PRO A 247 -3.13 -26.56 11.20
CA PRO A 247 -3.40 -27.67 10.27
C PRO A 247 -3.13 -27.30 8.80
N ALA A 248 -3.44 -26.06 8.40
CA ALA A 248 -3.19 -25.61 7.04
C ALA A 248 -1.70 -25.40 6.78
N ALA A 249 -0.96 -24.83 7.74
CA ALA A 249 0.49 -24.68 7.65
C ALA A 249 1.19 -26.05 7.54
N ALA A 250 0.79 -27.04 8.35
CA ALA A 250 1.31 -28.40 8.28
C ALA A 250 1.05 -29.05 6.91
N ALA A 251 -0.18 -28.95 6.39
CA ALA A 251 -0.54 -29.51 5.09
C ALA A 251 0.24 -28.88 3.92
N LEU A 252 0.59 -27.58 4.00
CA LEU A 252 1.46 -26.94 3.02
C LEU A 252 2.90 -27.46 3.10
N ARG A 253 3.43 -27.65 4.30
CA ARG A 253 4.79 -28.19 4.50
C ARG A 253 4.94 -29.62 4.00
N GLU A 254 3.92 -30.45 4.20
CA GLU A 254 3.88 -31.81 3.64
C GLU A 254 3.99 -31.83 2.12
N ARG A 255 3.59 -30.73 1.46
CA ARG A 255 3.69 -30.52 0.01
C ARG A 255 4.98 -29.80 -0.40
N GLY A 256 5.89 -29.53 0.54
CA GLY A 256 7.12 -28.77 0.28
C GLY A 256 6.88 -27.28 0.02
N VAL A 257 5.73 -26.74 0.41
CA VAL A 257 5.37 -25.33 0.21
C VAL A 257 5.55 -24.56 1.51
N GLU A 258 6.32 -23.47 1.44
CA GLU A 258 6.42 -22.47 2.50
C GLU A 258 5.93 -21.13 1.95
N THR A 259 5.04 -20.46 2.69
CA THR A 259 4.51 -19.14 2.29
C THR A 259 4.82 -18.09 3.35
N LEU A 260 4.73 -16.82 2.97
CA LEU A 260 4.86 -15.69 3.87
C LEU A 260 4.01 -14.53 3.37
N HIS A 261 3.78 -13.55 4.24
CA HIS A 261 3.22 -12.26 3.84
C HIS A 261 4.31 -11.19 3.90
N PRO A 262 4.74 -10.61 2.77
CA PRO A 262 5.69 -9.51 2.80
C PRO A 262 4.95 -8.25 3.28
N ALA A 263 5.24 -7.80 4.50
CA ALA A 263 4.59 -6.64 5.12
C ALA A 263 5.64 -5.57 5.46
N PHE A 264 6.50 -5.27 4.50
CA PHE A 264 7.52 -4.22 4.60
C PHE A 264 6.98 -2.89 4.08
N GLY A 265 7.24 -1.81 4.82
CA GLY A 265 6.87 -0.45 4.48
C GLY A 265 8.06 0.31 3.92
N LEU A 266 8.00 0.70 2.65
CA LEU A 266 8.99 1.58 2.04
C LEU A 266 9.03 2.89 2.83
N ALA A 267 10.19 3.25 3.38
CA ALA A 267 10.31 4.36 4.30
C ALA A 267 11.23 5.44 3.71
N LEU A 268 10.76 6.69 3.80
CA LEU A 268 11.49 7.87 3.34
C LEU A 268 11.88 8.75 4.54
N PRO A 269 13.10 9.30 4.56
CA PRO A 269 13.52 10.20 5.62
C PRO A 269 12.71 11.51 5.58
N ALA A 270 12.37 12.04 6.75
CA ALA A 270 11.67 13.30 6.93
C ALA A 270 12.18 14.06 8.16
N ARG A 271 11.94 15.36 8.17
CA ARG A 271 12.13 16.28 9.29
C ARG A 271 10.77 16.76 9.75
N LEU A 272 10.29 16.20 10.86
CA LEU A 272 9.00 16.54 11.45
C LEU A 272 9.20 17.27 12.78
N ASP A 273 8.37 18.27 13.02
CA ASP A 273 8.29 18.94 14.32
C ASP A 273 7.33 18.16 15.23
N TRP A 274 7.91 17.32 16.09
CA TRP A 274 7.14 16.53 17.04
C TRP A 274 6.57 17.36 18.20
N SER A 275 7.00 18.62 18.40
CA SER A 275 6.51 19.46 19.51
C SER A 275 5.12 20.05 19.27
N THR A 276 4.73 20.17 17.99
CA THR A 276 3.41 20.69 17.58
C THR A 276 2.35 19.61 17.42
N ILE A 277 2.75 18.34 17.58
CA ILE A 277 1.88 17.17 17.52
C ILE A 277 1.52 16.80 18.96
N HIS A 278 0.30 17.15 19.39
CA HIS A 278 -0.21 16.79 20.71
C HIS A 278 -0.85 15.39 20.69
N ASP A 279 -0.49 14.57 21.68
CA ASP A 279 -1.09 13.25 21.95
C ASP A 279 -2.59 13.33 22.29
#